data_AF-A0A966KSB5-F1
#
_entry.id   AF-A0A966KSB5-F1
#
_cell.length_a   1.000
_cell.length_b   1.000
_cell.length_c   1.000
_cell.angle_alpha   90.00
_cell.angle_beta   90.00
_cell.angle_gamma   90.00
#
_symmetry.space_group_name_H-M   'P 1'
#
loop_
_entity.id
_entity.type
_entity.pdbx_description
1 polymer ?
#
loop_
_entity_poly.entity_id
_entity_poly.type
_entity_poly.pdbx_seq_one_letter_code
_entity_poly.pdbx_strand_id
1 'polypeptide(L)' 'DAQRTDPPPVGALVTYRYRDLSPKGLPRSASFVRVRGVE' A
#
# COMPACT_ATOMS: atom_id res chain seq x y z
N ASP A 1 8.78 9.15 -4.57
CA ASP A 1 8.57 10.60 -4.69
C ASP A 1 7.36 10.91 -5.58
N ALA A 2 7.34 10.49 -6.84
CA ALA A 2 6.22 10.70 -7.78
C ALA A 2 4.80 10.43 -7.21
N GLN A 3 4.61 9.33 -6.47
CA GLN A 3 3.32 8.99 -5.88
C GLN A 3 2.92 9.85 -4.66
N ARG A 4 3.83 10.68 -4.14
CA ARG A 4 3.51 11.71 -3.16
C ARG A 4 2.98 12.98 -3.84
N THR A 5 3.43 13.24 -5.07
CA THR A 5 2.98 14.37 -5.89
C THR A 5 1.64 14.08 -6.55
N ASP A 6 1.45 12.85 -7.03
CA ASP A 6 0.20 12.35 -7.61
C ASP A 6 -0.29 11.13 -6.79
N PRO A 7 -1.06 11.35 -5.71
CA PRO A 7 -1.56 10.24 -4.90
C PRO A 7 -2.61 9.45 -5.69
N PRO A 8 -2.67 8.12 -5.48
CA PRO A 8 -3.67 7.30 -6.14
C PRO A 8 -5.08 7.74 -5.70
N PRO A 9 -6.06 7.68 -6.61
CA PRO A 9 -7.42 8.07 -6.30
C PRO A 9 -7.99 7.19 -5.17
N VAL A 10 -8.86 7.78 -4.36
CA VAL A 10 -9.57 7.04 -3.30
C VAL A 10 -10.38 5.92 -3.94
N GLY A 11 -10.21 4.70 -3.46
CA GLY A 11 -10.79 3.49 -4.05
C GLY A 11 -9.84 2.70 -4.96
N ALA A 12 -8.64 3.21 -5.26
CA ALA A 12 -7.62 2.47 -5.98
C ALA A 12 -7.09 1.27 -5.17
N LEU A 13 -6.89 0.15 -5.85
CA LEU A 13 -6.22 -1.01 -5.26
C LEU A 13 -4.71 -0.79 -5.22
N VAL A 14 -4.09 -1.02 -4.06
CA VAL A 14 -2.64 -0.88 -3.88
C VAL A 14 -2.03 -2.17 -3.37
N THR A 15 -0.83 -2.48 -3.88
CA THR A 15 0.01 -3.53 -3.34
C THR A 15 0.93 -2.91 -2.29
N TYR A 16 0.95 -3.48 -1.09
CA TYR A 16 1.89 -3.15 -0.05
C TYR A 16 2.66 -4.41 0.37
N ARG A 17 3.88 -4.22 0.89
CA ARG A 17 4.65 -5.29 1.53
C ARG A 17 4.75 -5.00 3.02
N TYR A 18 4.84 -6.01 3.85
CA TYR A 18 5.05 -5.88 5.27
C TYR A 18 6.10 -6.89 5.73
N ARG A 19 6.69 -6.66 6.91
CA ARG A 19 7.74 -7.54 7.47
C ARG A 19 7.22 -8.47 8.55
N ASP A 20 6.20 -8.02 9.27
CA ASP A 20 5.69 -8.71 10.45
C ASP A 20 4.18 -8.46 10.57
N LEU A 21 3.48 -9.33 11.30
CA LEU A 21 2.06 -9.16 11.62
C LEU A 21 1.93 -8.90 13.12
N SER A 22 1.16 -7.87 13.47
CA SER A 22 0.77 -7.65 14.86
C SER A 22 -0.12 -8.80 15.37
N PRO A 23 -0.29 -8.95 16.69
CA PRO A 23 -1.14 -10.01 17.28
C PRO A 23 -2.60 -9.98 16.81
N LYS A 24 -3.06 -8.84 16.29
CA LYS A 24 -4.40 -8.65 15.71
C LYS A 24 -4.44 -8.94 14.20
N GLY A 25 -3.37 -9.48 13.62
CA GLY A 25 -3.24 -9.77 12.19
C GLY A 25 -2.98 -8.55 11.30
N LEU A 26 -2.74 -7.37 11.88
CA LEU A 26 -2.45 -6.16 11.10
C LEU A 26 -0.97 -6.10 10.68
N PRO A 27 -0.66 -5.73 9.42
CA PRO A 27 0.70 -5.65 8.92
C PRO A 27 1.51 -4.55 9.61
N ARG A 28 2.66 -4.94 10.16
CA ARG A 28 3.63 -4.06 10.81
C ARG A 28 4.74 -3.69 9.84
N SER A 29 5.18 -2.43 9.93
CA SER A 29 6.18 -1.85 9.04
C SER A 29 5.80 -2.01 7.55
N ALA A 30 4.51 -1.82 7.25
CA ALA A 30 4.00 -1.88 5.90
C ALA A 30 4.62 -0.76 5.05
N SER A 31 5.18 -1.13 3.89
CA SER A 31 5.72 -0.23 2.90
C SER A 31 4.91 -0.35 1.62
N PHE A 32 4.55 0.80 1.06
CA PHE A 32 3.89 0.87 -0.24
C PHE A 32 4.80 0.28 -1.35
N VAL A 33 4.23 -0.52 -2.25
CA VAL A 33 4.96 -1.11 -3.38
C VAL A 33 4.52 -0.47 -4.69
N ARG A 34 3.24 -0.61 -5.05
CA ARG A 34 2.70 -0.07 -6.32
C ARG A 34 1.18 0.04 -6.29
N VAL A 35 0.62 0.90 -7.13
CA VAL A 35 -0.81 0.88 -7.47
C VAL A 35 -1.05 -0.32 -8.37
N ARG A 36 -2.09 -1.10 -8.09
CA ARG A 36 -2.59 -2.10 -9.02
C ARG A 36 -3.53 -1.36 -9.96
N GLY A 37 -3.19 -1.34 -11.25
CA GLY A 37 -4.08 -0.79 -12.27
C GLY A 37 -5.44 -1.46 -12.15
N VAL A 38 -6.49 -0.65 -12.11
CA VAL A 38 -7.84 -1.11 -12.41
C VAL A 38 -7.86 -1.29 -13.92
N GLU A 39 -8.11 -2.52 -14.35
CA GLU A 39 -8.40 -2.84 -15.75
C GLU A 39 -9.75 -2.24 -16.13
#